data_AF-A0A1Y3L367-F1
#
_entry.id   AF-A0A1Y3L367-F1
#
_cell.length_a   1.000
_cell.length_b   1.000
_cell.length_c   1.000
_cell.angle_alpha   90.00
_cell.angle_beta   90.00
_cell.angle_gamma   90.00
#
_symmetry.space_group_name_H-M   'P 1'
#
loop_
_entity.id
_entity.type
_entity.pdbx_description
1 polymer ?
#
loop_
_entity_poly.entity_id
_entity_poly.type
_entity_poly.pdbx_seq_one_letter_code
_entity_poly.pdbx_strand_id
1 'polypeptide(L)'
;MRPSKLIGIVADNARSFEHVLRDAEQQLASATERQMALEQDILTRLRSIATLQLEHAPSLQDEVVQALHERQLAQGQLRQQLLEVEQQIAQSLEETAQVQERLDDLDRQARDQLAQDPTYTAQMHQLEQAIAANLETVTGYADIRQECADKLPMFGRNPIYHFLRDRDFGTEQYRLGRISRWLDGWLARQVDYSGNRSNELNLLNMQQRNEALQLERDAHIAALEQSTGQQLADAQQQAGMEPLREAHKALYKQTVASKQQANDIHAQLTAFTHNQDPHYLRARQWLTDQLQAKSIEQLLEQVKKTPDTADDQIALQLQRLYPQVDGVERALAEARQTHGLAQQSYDRAKELERALRTDFFRDDGYQYKATLGIERLLSDYMTRDVTLGYLVGTIREHRELVPRVAVERSSYSSSSSGSSWSSSSSSSSSSSSSSSGGFSSSDSSGGGGFRTSDSF
;
A
#
# COMPACT_ATOMS: atom_id res chain seq x y z
N MET A 1 -3.98 4.65 19.98
CA MET A 1 -4.23 3.46 19.14
C MET A 1 -2.97 3.13 18.36
N ARG A 2 -2.51 1.87 18.36
CA ARG A 2 -1.30 1.47 17.61
C ARG A 2 -1.55 1.42 16.09
N PRO A 3 -0.52 1.59 15.26
CA PRO A 3 -0.56 1.40 13.80
C PRO A 3 -1.20 0.09 13.38
N SER A 4 -0.82 -1.02 14.02
CA SER A 4 -1.38 -2.36 13.78
C SER A 4 -2.91 -2.39 13.89
N LYS A 5 -3.47 -1.73 14.91
CA LYS A 5 -4.93 -1.66 15.10
C LYS A 5 -5.61 -0.79 14.03
N LEU A 6 -5.00 0.34 13.64
CA LEU A 6 -5.53 1.18 12.55
C LEU A 6 -5.61 0.40 11.23
N ILE A 7 -4.51 -0.29 10.88
CA ILE A 7 -4.44 -1.13 9.67
C ILE A 7 -5.45 -2.27 9.74
N GLY A 8 -5.61 -2.89 10.91
CA GLY A 8 -6.61 -3.94 11.15
C GLY A 8 -8.03 -3.47 10.82
N ILE A 9 -8.44 -2.32 11.35
CA ILE A 9 -9.79 -1.76 11.11
C ILE A 9 -10.02 -1.49 9.61
N VAL A 10 -9.03 -0.94 8.91
CA VAL A 10 -9.13 -0.64 7.47
C VAL A 10 -9.19 -1.94 6.66
N ALA A 11 -8.39 -2.94 7.02
CA ALA A 11 -8.41 -4.25 6.39
C ALA A 11 -9.74 -5.00 6.63
N ASP A 12 -10.35 -4.85 7.80
CA ASP A 12 -11.68 -5.39 8.12
C ASP A 12 -12.77 -4.74 7.28
N ASN A 13 -12.69 -3.41 7.11
CA ASN A 13 -13.60 -2.69 6.22
C ASN A 13 -13.50 -3.21 4.78
N ALA A 14 -12.30 -3.31 4.22
CA ALA A 14 -12.09 -3.86 2.89
C ALA A 14 -12.64 -5.28 2.74
N ARG A 15 -12.41 -6.15 3.74
CA ARG A 15 -12.98 -7.52 3.78
C ARG A 15 -14.50 -7.53 3.77
N SER A 16 -15.16 -6.65 4.53
CA SER A 16 -16.62 -6.58 4.53
C SER A 16 -17.20 -6.25 3.16
N PHE A 17 -16.59 -5.31 2.42
CA PHE A 17 -17.03 -4.97 1.06
C PHE A 17 -16.66 -6.04 0.03
N GLU A 18 -15.61 -6.81 0.28
CA GLU A 18 -15.28 -7.99 -0.51
C GLU A 18 -16.39 -9.05 -0.42
N HIS A 19 -16.91 -9.31 0.79
CA HIS A 19 -18.07 -10.20 0.96
C HIS A 19 -19.30 -9.70 0.21
N VAL A 20 -19.62 -8.40 0.31
CA VAL A 20 -20.75 -7.79 -0.41
C VAL A 20 -20.60 -7.92 -1.93
N LEU A 21 -19.40 -7.71 -2.46
CA LEU A 21 -19.12 -7.90 -3.89
C LEU A 21 -19.38 -9.34 -4.33
N ARG A 22 -18.90 -10.32 -3.57
CA ARG A 22 -19.08 -11.75 -3.89
C ARG A 22 -20.55 -12.18 -3.86
N ASP A 23 -21.32 -11.69 -2.90
CA ASP A 23 -22.75 -11.95 -2.85
C ASP A 23 -23.45 -11.41 -4.10
N ALA A 24 -23.07 -10.23 -4.56
CA ALA A 24 -23.59 -9.63 -5.79
C ALA A 24 -23.14 -10.39 -7.05
N GLU A 25 -21.87 -10.81 -7.12
CA GLU A 25 -21.35 -11.69 -8.19
C GLU A 25 -22.11 -13.02 -8.24
N GLN A 26 -22.44 -13.60 -7.09
CA GLN A 26 -23.23 -14.82 -7.00
C GLN A 26 -24.66 -14.62 -7.49
N GLN A 27 -25.31 -13.53 -7.10
CA GLN A 27 -26.63 -13.18 -7.60
C GLN A 27 -26.61 -13.03 -9.12
N LEU A 28 -25.62 -12.32 -9.66
CA LEU A 28 -25.46 -12.11 -11.10
C LEU A 28 -25.26 -13.45 -11.84
N ALA A 29 -24.34 -14.28 -11.38
CA ALA A 29 -24.12 -15.60 -11.99
C ALA A 29 -25.40 -16.46 -11.97
N SER A 30 -26.11 -16.51 -10.83
CA SER A 30 -27.35 -17.27 -10.70
C SER A 30 -28.48 -16.75 -11.60
N ALA A 31 -28.52 -15.44 -11.87
CA ALA A 31 -29.49 -14.84 -12.77
C ALA A 31 -29.16 -15.18 -14.23
N THR A 32 -27.88 -15.14 -14.62
CA THR A 32 -27.45 -15.55 -15.98
C THR A 32 -27.72 -17.02 -16.25
N GLU A 33 -27.56 -17.89 -15.25
CA GLU A 33 -27.85 -19.32 -15.37
C GLU A 33 -29.35 -19.56 -15.55
N ARG A 34 -30.19 -18.89 -14.75
CA ARG A 34 -31.66 -18.94 -14.89
C ARG A 34 -32.11 -18.45 -16.27
N GLN A 35 -31.47 -17.43 -16.82
CA GLN A 35 -31.75 -16.95 -18.18
C GLN A 35 -31.47 -18.04 -19.22
N MET A 36 -30.27 -18.64 -19.20
CA MET A 36 -29.89 -19.68 -20.17
C MET A 36 -30.77 -20.93 -20.06
N ALA A 37 -31.12 -21.34 -18.84
CA ALA A 37 -32.04 -22.47 -18.63
C ALA A 37 -33.45 -22.18 -19.20
N LEU A 38 -33.95 -20.96 -19.04
CA LEU A 38 -35.24 -20.54 -19.57
C LEU A 38 -35.22 -20.44 -21.10
N GLU A 39 -34.16 -19.89 -21.69
CA GLU A 39 -33.95 -19.89 -23.15
C GLU A 39 -33.96 -21.31 -23.72
N GLN A 40 -33.31 -22.25 -23.04
CA GLN A 40 -33.32 -23.66 -23.43
C GLN A 40 -34.70 -24.32 -23.31
N ASP A 41 -35.48 -24.05 -22.25
CA ASP A 41 -36.85 -24.58 -22.13
C ASP A 41 -37.78 -24.01 -23.22
N ILE A 42 -37.66 -22.71 -23.52
CA ILE A 42 -38.41 -22.06 -24.60
C ILE A 42 -38.05 -22.70 -25.94
N LEU A 43 -36.77 -22.90 -26.23
CA LEU A 43 -36.32 -23.54 -27.47
C LEU A 43 -36.82 -24.97 -27.62
N THR A 44 -36.75 -25.73 -26.53
CA THR A 44 -37.25 -27.12 -26.50
C THR A 44 -38.72 -27.19 -26.90
N ARG A 45 -39.53 -26.25 -26.38
CA ARG A 45 -40.96 -26.16 -26.70
C ARG A 45 -41.17 -25.68 -28.13
N LEU A 46 -40.49 -24.63 -28.58
CA LEU A 46 -40.58 -24.15 -29.96
C LEU A 46 -40.27 -25.26 -30.96
N ARG A 47 -39.27 -26.09 -30.70
CA ARG A 47 -38.90 -27.21 -31.58
C ARG A 47 -39.98 -28.30 -31.71
N SER A 48 -40.91 -28.41 -30.76
CA SER A 48 -42.05 -29.32 -30.89
C SER A 48 -43.10 -28.84 -31.93
N ILE A 49 -42.97 -27.61 -32.42
CA ILE A 49 -43.80 -27.03 -33.47
C ILE A 49 -43.16 -27.33 -34.83
N ALA A 50 -43.75 -28.26 -35.58
CA ALA A 50 -43.18 -28.78 -36.82
C ALA A 50 -43.00 -27.70 -37.92
N THR A 51 -43.78 -26.63 -37.87
CA THR A 51 -43.79 -25.56 -38.89
C THR A 51 -42.61 -24.60 -38.77
N LEU A 52 -41.94 -24.52 -37.62
CA LEU A 52 -40.81 -23.63 -37.41
C LEU A 52 -39.53 -24.09 -38.13
N GLN A 53 -39.50 -25.33 -38.63
CA GLN A 53 -38.38 -25.95 -39.35
C GLN A 53 -37.04 -25.81 -38.62
N LEU A 54 -37.07 -25.89 -37.29
CA LEU A 54 -35.86 -25.91 -36.47
C LEU A 54 -35.17 -27.27 -36.64
N GLU A 55 -33.83 -27.26 -36.74
CA GLU A 55 -33.06 -28.50 -36.91
C GLU A 55 -33.28 -29.46 -35.74
N HIS A 56 -33.67 -30.70 -36.05
CA HIS A 56 -33.94 -31.71 -35.05
C HIS A 56 -32.66 -32.45 -34.63
N ALA A 57 -31.78 -31.78 -33.87
CA ALA A 57 -30.59 -32.38 -33.27
C ALA A 57 -30.78 -32.62 -31.75
N PRO A 58 -31.32 -33.76 -31.30
CA PRO A 58 -31.54 -34.03 -29.87
C PRO A 58 -30.21 -34.08 -29.08
N SER A 59 -29.10 -34.44 -29.74
CA SER A 59 -27.77 -34.40 -29.13
C SER A 59 -27.37 -33.00 -28.65
N LEU A 60 -27.64 -31.95 -29.43
CA LEU A 60 -27.28 -30.58 -29.06
C LEU A 60 -28.07 -30.07 -27.84
N GLN A 61 -29.27 -30.59 -27.63
CA GLN A 61 -30.10 -30.22 -26.48
C GLN A 61 -29.55 -30.83 -25.19
N ASP A 62 -29.23 -32.12 -25.22
CA ASP A 62 -28.60 -32.81 -24.09
C ASP A 62 -27.23 -32.17 -23.77
N GLU A 63 -26.48 -31.77 -24.81
CA GLU A 63 -25.22 -31.05 -24.67
C GLU A 63 -25.38 -29.69 -23.97
N VAL A 64 -26.36 -28.85 -24.31
CA VAL A 64 -26.61 -27.57 -23.61
C VAL A 64 -26.93 -27.79 -22.13
N VAL A 65 -27.83 -28.73 -21.83
CA VAL A 65 -28.21 -29.05 -20.44
C VAL A 65 -26.99 -29.55 -19.67
N GLN A 66 -26.18 -30.42 -20.29
CA GLN A 66 -24.96 -30.93 -19.70
C GLN A 66 -23.94 -29.81 -19.43
N ALA A 67 -23.71 -28.90 -20.38
CA ALA A 67 -22.77 -27.79 -20.19
C ALA A 67 -23.23 -26.83 -19.08
N LEU A 68 -24.52 -26.54 -18.97
CA LEU A 68 -25.05 -25.74 -17.86
C LEU A 68 -24.84 -26.45 -16.51
N HIS A 69 -25.08 -27.76 -16.46
CA HIS A 69 -24.82 -28.54 -15.25
C HIS A 69 -23.34 -28.58 -14.86
N GLU A 70 -22.45 -28.79 -15.84
CA GLU A 70 -21.00 -28.75 -15.63
C GLU A 70 -20.53 -27.37 -15.15
N ARG A 71 -21.09 -26.28 -15.71
CA ARG A 71 -20.83 -24.91 -15.26
C ARG A 71 -21.20 -24.73 -13.78
N GLN A 72 -22.38 -25.20 -13.39
CA GLN A 72 -22.87 -25.12 -12.01
C GLN A 72 -21.95 -25.88 -11.04
N LEU A 73 -21.54 -27.10 -11.42
CA LEU A 73 -20.62 -27.91 -10.62
C LEU A 73 -19.24 -27.25 -10.50
N ALA A 74 -18.67 -26.78 -11.60
CA ALA A 74 -17.36 -26.12 -11.61
C ALA A 74 -17.37 -24.85 -10.75
N GLN A 75 -18.40 -24.02 -10.88
CA GLN A 75 -18.56 -22.82 -10.05
C GLN A 75 -18.76 -23.17 -8.56
N GLY A 76 -19.54 -24.21 -8.26
CA GLY A 76 -19.75 -24.69 -6.89
C GLY A 76 -18.45 -25.19 -6.24
N GLN A 77 -17.63 -25.94 -6.98
CA GLN A 77 -16.33 -26.43 -6.53
C GLN A 77 -15.36 -25.28 -6.23
N LEU A 78 -15.26 -24.28 -7.13
CA LEU A 78 -14.40 -23.11 -6.90
C LEU A 78 -14.85 -22.32 -5.67
N ARG A 79 -16.16 -22.16 -5.45
CA ARG A 79 -16.68 -21.50 -4.24
C ARG A 79 -16.36 -22.27 -2.97
N GLN A 80 -16.48 -23.60 -3.00
CA GLN A 80 -16.11 -24.41 -1.85
C GLN A 80 -14.61 -24.28 -1.53
N GLN A 81 -13.75 -24.36 -2.55
CA GLN A 81 -12.31 -24.14 -2.40
C GLN A 81 -12.01 -22.75 -1.84
N LEU A 82 -12.71 -21.72 -2.32
CA LEU A 82 -12.56 -20.36 -1.81
C LEU A 82 -12.92 -20.26 -0.32
N LEU A 83 -14.04 -20.85 0.10
CA LEU A 83 -14.44 -20.88 1.51
C LEU A 83 -13.41 -21.59 2.40
N GLU A 84 -12.84 -22.69 1.94
CA GLU A 84 -11.80 -23.42 2.66
C GLU A 84 -10.53 -22.57 2.82
N VAL A 85 -10.07 -21.92 1.74
CA VAL A 85 -8.90 -21.03 1.77
C VAL A 85 -9.16 -19.81 2.67
N GLU A 86 -10.38 -19.27 2.68
CA GLU A 86 -10.74 -18.15 3.55
C GLU A 86 -10.75 -18.51 5.03
N GLN A 87 -11.23 -19.71 5.37
CA GLN A 87 -11.13 -20.21 6.72
C GLN A 87 -9.66 -20.34 7.15
N GLN A 88 -8.78 -20.82 6.26
CA GLN A 88 -7.33 -20.86 6.53
C GLN A 88 -6.74 -19.46 6.71
N ILE A 89 -7.15 -18.48 5.90
CA ILE A 89 -6.72 -17.08 6.05
C ILE A 89 -7.19 -16.55 7.41
N ALA A 90 -8.45 -16.73 7.78
CA ALA A 90 -9.01 -16.26 9.04
C ALA A 90 -8.28 -16.87 10.24
N GLN A 91 -8.05 -18.18 10.23
CA GLN A 91 -7.27 -18.89 11.26
C GLN A 91 -5.85 -18.34 11.36
N SER A 92 -5.14 -18.19 10.22
CA SER A 92 -3.77 -17.66 10.22
C SER A 92 -3.68 -16.24 10.77
N LEU A 93 -4.69 -15.40 10.51
CA LEU A 93 -4.76 -14.03 11.02
C LEU A 93 -5.03 -14.00 12.53
N GLU A 94 -5.90 -14.88 13.03
CA GLU A 94 -6.15 -15.01 14.46
C GLU A 94 -4.90 -15.50 15.20
N GLU A 95 -4.22 -16.52 14.68
CA GLU A 95 -2.95 -17.01 15.22
C GLU A 95 -1.87 -15.92 15.19
N THR A 96 -1.80 -15.13 14.10
CA THR A 96 -0.89 -13.99 13.99
C THR A 96 -1.17 -12.95 15.08
N ALA A 97 -2.44 -12.62 15.32
CA ALA A 97 -2.83 -11.67 16.37
C ALA A 97 -2.44 -12.17 17.77
N GLN A 98 -2.66 -13.46 18.06
CA GLN A 98 -2.26 -14.07 19.33
C GLN A 98 -0.74 -14.08 19.53
N VAL A 99 0.03 -14.41 18.48
CA VAL A 99 1.50 -14.37 18.53
C VAL A 99 2.00 -12.94 18.73
N GLN A 100 1.39 -11.96 18.06
CA GLN A 100 1.73 -10.55 18.20
C GLN A 100 1.45 -10.04 19.62
N GLU A 101 0.32 -10.41 20.23
CA GLU A 101 0.01 -10.06 21.62
C GLU A 101 1.04 -10.65 22.59
N ARG A 102 1.44 -11.91 22.39
CA ARG A 102 2.50 -12.54 23.19
C ARG A 102 3.86 -11.86 23.01
N LEU A 103 4.20 -11.47 21.78
CA LEU A 103 5.42 -10.71 21.52
C LEU A 103 5.38 -9.35 22.22
N ASP A 104 4.26 -8.65 22.18
CA ASP A 104 4.06 -7.37 22.87
C ASP A 104 4.19 -7.50 24.39
N ASP A 105 3.65 -8.57 24.97
CA ASP A 105 3.76 -8.84 26.40
C ASP A 105 5.18 -9.20 26.83
N LEU A 106 5.89 -10.02 26.06
CA LEU A 106 7.29 -10.35 26.33
C LEU A 106 8.21 -9.14 26.15
N ASP A 107 7.98 -8.29 25.15
CA ASP A 107 8.73 -7.04 24.98
C ASP A 107 8.51 -6.10 26.17
N ARG A 108 7.26 -6.00 26.66
CA ARG A 108 6.96 -5.24 27.89
C ARG A 108 7.71 -5.81 29.09
N GLN A 109 7.68 -7.12 29.29
CA GLN A 109 8.40 -7.78 30.39
C GLN A 109 9.91 -7.56 30.29
N ALA A 110 10.51 -7.67 29.10
CA ALA A 110 11.94 -7.43 28.89
C ALA A 110 12.32 -5.98 29.23
N ARG A 111 11.50 -5.01 28.81
CA ARG A 111 11.71 -3.58 29.15
C ARG A 111 11.53 -3.31 30.64
N ASP A 112 10.54 -3.93 31.29
CA ASP A 112 10.31 -3.78 32.73
C ASP A 112 11.46 -4.38 33.55
N GLN A 113 12.07 -5.47 33.08
CA GLN A 113 13.28 -6.04 33.67
C GLN A 113 14.49 -5.11 33.50
N LEU A 114 14.69 -4.57 32.30
CA LEU A 114 15.78 -3.62 32.04
C LEU A 114 15.61 -2.30 32.79
N ALA A 115 14.38 -1.85 33.02
CA ALA A 115 14.10 -0.67 33.83
C ALA A 115 14.53 -0.85 35.31
N GLN A 116 14.64 -2.10 35.79
CA GLN A 116 15.17 -2.41 37.12
C GLN A 116 16.70 -2.50 37.15
N ASP A 117 17.37 -2.57 35.98
CA ASP A 117 18.83 -2.62 35.90
C ASP A 117 19.43 -1.21 36.02
N PRO A 118 20.22 -0.93 37.08
CA PRO A 118 20.85 0.37 37.29
C PRO A 118 21.87 0.72 36.18
N THR A 119 22.46 -0.27 35.51
CA THR A 119 23.43 -0.04 34.44
C THR A 119 22.73 0.40 33.15
N TYR A 120 21.64 -0.27 32.79
CA TYR A 120 20.81 0.09 31.63
C TYR A 120 20.20 1.48 31.79
N THR A 121 19.62 1.77 32.96
CA THR A 121 19.02 3.09 33.25
C THR A 121 20.05 4.22 33.22
N ALA A 122 21.27 3.99 33.73
CA ALA A 122 22.36 4.97 33.63
C ALA A 122 22.78 5.21 32.17
N GLN A 123 22.89 4.15 31.35
CA GLN A 123 23.21 4.28 29.93
C GLN A 123 22.11 5.00 29.14
N MET A 124 20.84 4.72 29.44
CA MET A 124 19.71 5.43 28.83
C MET A 124 19.73 6.91 29.16
N HIS A 125 19.98 7.26 30.42
CA HIS A 125 20.12 8.66 30.81
C HIS A 125 21.32 9.34 30.13
N GLN A 126 22.45 8.65 29.98
CA GLN A 126 23.59 9.16 29.21
C GLN A 126 23.26 9.38 27.74
N LEU A 127 22.49 8.47 27.12
CA LEU A 127 22.03 8.61 25.75
C LEU A 127 21.10 9.82 25.60
N GLU A 128 20.11 9.96 26.47
CA GLU A 128 19.19 11.12 26.48
C GLU A 128 19.95 12.44 26.62
N GLN A 129 20.91 12.50 27.54
CA GLN A 129 21.77 13.67 27.71
C GLN A 129 22.62 13.96 26.47
N ALA A 130 23.19 12.94 25.85
CA ALA A 130 24.00 13.10 24.65
C ALA A 130 23.16 13.60 23.47
N ILE A 131 21.94 13.09 23.29
CA ILE A 131 21.01 13.54 22.25
C ILE A 131 20.57 14.98 22.51
N ALA A 132 20.17 15.32 23.74
CA ALA A 132 19.76 16.67 24.10
C ALA A 132 20.91 17.68 23.88
N ALA A 133 22.13 17.33 24.32
CA ALA A 133 23.30 18.16 24.10
C ALA A 133 23.64 18.32 22.60
N ASN A 134 23.49 17.27 21.79
CA ASN A 134 23.69 17.36 20.35
C ASN A 134 22.68 18.35 19.74
N LEU A 135 21.39 18.21 20.06
CA LEU A 135 20.33 19.08 19.56
C LEU A 135 20.56 20.56 19.87
N GLU A 136 21.00 20.90 21.08
CA GLU A 136 21.36 22.28 21.44
C GLU A 136 22.52 22.81 20.58
N THR A 137 23.48 21.95 20.25
CA THR A 137 24.67 22.32 19.47
C THR A 137 24.48 22.33 17.95
N VAL A 138 23.39 21.73 17.42
CA VAL A 138 23.11 21.69 15.97
C VAL A 138 22.99 23.10 15.37
N THR A 139 22.39 24.03 16.11
CA THR A 139 22.25 25.43 15.66
C THR A 139 23.62 26.10 15.50
N GLY A 140 24.47 26.06 16.53
CA GLY A 140 25.83 26.58 16.47
C GLY A 140 26.73 25.86 15.46
N TYR A 141 26.49 24.57 15.22
CA TYR A 141 27.15 23.81 14.16
C TYR A 141 26.82 24.38 12.77
N ALA A 142 25.54 24.57 12.49
CA ALA A 142 25.08 25.12 11.22
C ALA A 142 25.59 26.56 11.00
N ASP A 143 25.57 27.39 12.04
CA ASP A 143 26.04 28.78 11.99
C ASP A 143 27.54 28.85 11.64
N ILE A 144 28.38 28.07 12.31
CA ILE A 144 29.83 28.03 12.05
C ILE A 144 30.12 27.53 10.63
N ARG A 145 29.39 26.51 10.18
CA ARG A 145 29.53 25.96 8.82
C ARG A 145 29.12 27.00 7.77
N GLN A 146 28.02 27.71 7.99
CA GLN A 146 27.54 28.77 7.10
C GLN A 146 28.53 29.95 7.06
N GLU A 147 29.02 30.37 8.23
CA GLU A 147 30.03 31.44 8.33
C GLU A 147 31.32 31.08 7.56
N CYS A 148 31.78 29.83 7.66
CA CYS A 148 32.93 29.35 6.88
C CYS A 148 32.61 29.31 5.38
N ALA A 149 31.43 28.82 4.99
CA ALA A 149 30.99 28.76 3.60
C ALA A 149 30.87 30.15 2.94
N ASP A 150 30.46 31.17 3.71
CA ASP A 150 30.33 32.55 3.23
C ASP A 150 31.69 33.28 3.17
N LYS A 151 32.55 33.09 4.19
CA LYS A 151 33.82 33.82 4.31
C LYS A 151 34.98 33.21 3.54
N LEU A 152 35.09 31.88 3.44
CA LEU A 152 36.22 31.23 2.76
C LEU A 152 36.34 31.62 1.26
N PRO A 153 35.24 31.68 0.48
CA PRO A 153 35.32 32.11 -0.93
C PRO A 153 35.77 33.55 -1.11
N MET A 154 35.57 34.43 -0.10
CA MET A 154 35.94 35.85 -0.18
C MET A 154 37.45 36.05 -0.30
N PHE A 155 38.26 35.17 0.30
CA PHE A 155 39.72 35.22 0.17
C PHE A 155 40.17 34.89 -1.25
N GLY A 156 39.44 34.04 -1.97
CA GLY A 156 39.72 33.70 -3.38
C GLY A 156 39.33 34.78 -4.38
N ARG A 157 38.56 35.80 -3.99
CA ARG A 157 38.12 36.89 -4.89
C ARG A 157 39.21 37.93 -5.16
N ASN A 158 40.21 38.04 -4.29
CA ASN A 158 41.32 38.97 -4.49
C ASN A 158 42.45 38.29 -5.29
N PRO A 159 42.72 38.70 -6.54
CA PRO A 159 43.70 38.04 -7.39
C PRO A 159 45.14 38.15 -6.87
N ILE A 160 45.47 39.22 -6.15
CA ILE A 160 46.81 39.42 -5.56
C ILE A 160 47.00 38.47 -4.37
N TYR A 161 45.98 38.30 -3.52
CA TYR A 161 46.03 37.36 -2.40
C TYR A 161 46.19 35.92 -2.90
N HIS A 162 45.36 35.53 -3.88
CA HIS A 162 45.42 34.21 -4.50
C HIS A 162 46.79 33.95 -5.14
N PHE A 163 47.33 34.92 -5.89
CA PHE A 163 48.65 34.82 -6.50
C PHE A 163 49.79 34.62 -5.49
N LEU A 164 49.75 35.32 -4.36
CA LEU A 164 50.75 35.17 -3.30
C LEU A 164 50.61 33.83 -2.56
N ARG A 165 49.37 33.36 -2.36
CA ARG A 165 49.05 32.08 -1.72
C ARG A 165 49.54 30.90 -2.56
N ASP A 166 49.31 30.91 -3.86
CA ASP A 166 49.72 29.82 -4.78
C ASP A 166 51.24 29.72 -4.94
N ARG A 167 51.98 30.77 -4.57
CA ARG A 167 53.46 30.79 -4.57
C ARG A 167 54.05 30.43 -3.21
N ASP A 168 53.21 30.08 -2.24
CA ASP A 168 53.58 29.78 -0.86
C ASP A 168 54.32 30.94 -0.16
N PHE A 169 54.02 32.19 -0.54
CA PHE A 169 54.68 33.38 0.01
C PHE A 169 54.52 33.43 1.55
N GLY A 170 55.63 33.68 2.25
CA GLY A 170 55.67 33.71 3.72
C GLY A 170 55.84 32.35 4.40
N THR A 171 55.99 31.26 3.66
CA THR A 171 56.31 29.93 4.20
C THR A 171 57.76 29.52 3.87
N GLU A 172 58.24 28.45 4.51
CA GLU A 172 59.54 27.83 4.21
C GLU A 172 59.63 27.29 2.77
N GLN A 173 58.49 27.10 2.11
CA GLN A 173 58.39 26.55 0.76
C GLN A 173 58.55 27.64 -0.33
N TYR A 174 58.66 28.92 0.04
CA TYR A 174 58.84 30.04 -0.88
C TYR A 174 60.27 30.09 -1.49
N ARG A 175 60.42 29.57 -2.70
CA ARG A 175 61.73 29.35 -3.38
C ARG A 175 62.18 30.43 -4.36
N LEU A 176 61.53 31.58 -4.40
CA LEU A 176 61.78 32.61 -5.42
C LEU A 176 62.96 33.54 -5.10
N GLY A 177 63.51 34.18 -6.15
CA GLY A 177 64.68 35.07 -6.09
C GLY A 177 64.48 36.36 -5.31
N ARG A 178 65.55 37.15 -5.12
CA ARG A 178 65.52 38.37 -4.28
C ARG A 178 64.64 39.49 -4.84
N ILE A 179 64.60 39.67 -6.16
CA ILE A 179 63.78 40.71 -6.83
C ILE A 179 62.30 40.38 -6.72
N SER A 180 61.92 39.13 -7.02
CA SER A 180 60.55 38.65 -6.86
C SER A 180 60.08 38.74 -5.40
N ARG A 181 60.94 38.43 -4.42
CA ARG A 181 60.60 38.54 -2.99
C ARG A 181 60.31 39.98 -2.56
N TRP A 182 61.00 40.96 -3.15
CA TRP A 182 60.75 42.37 -2.87
C TRP A 182 59.40 42.84 -3.45
N LEU A 183 59.10 42.47 -4.71
CA LEU A 183 57.81 42.78 -5.34
C LEU A 183 56.64 42.08 -4.64
N ASP A 184 56.78 40.78 -4.34
CA ASP A 184 55.79 40.00 -3.61
C ASP A 184 55.58 40.55 -2.20
N GLY A 185 56.63 41.05 -1.53
CA GLY A 185 56.54 41.73 -0.24
C GLY A 185 55.84 43.09 -0.29
N TRP A 186 55.96 43.83 -1.39
CA TRP A 186 55.19 45.05 -1.62
C TRP A 186 53.71 44.73 -1.87
N LEU A 187 53.41 43.75 -2.72
CA LEU A 187 52.05 43.25 -2.97
C LEU A 187 51.39 42.72 -1.68
N ALA A 188 52.15 41.99 -0.85
CA ALA A 188 51.67 41.45 0.41
C ALA A 188 51.22 42.53 1.41
N ARG A 189 51.89 43.69 1.42
CA ARG A 189 51.47 44.83 2.27
C ARG A 189 50.21 45.52 1.77
N GLN A 190 50.00 45.57 0.46
CA GLN A 190 48.81 46.20 -0.14
C GLN A 190 47.52 45.43 0.19
N VAL A 191 47.62 44.12 0.40
CA VAL A 191 46.47 43.23 0.63
C VAL A 191 46.44 42.65 2.04
N ASP A 192 47.28 43.16 2.95
CA ASP A 192 47.48 42.59 4.30
C ASP A 192 47.52 41.06 4.29
N TYR A 193 48.42 40.51 3.48
CA TYR A 193 48.51 39.08 3.23
C TYR A 193 48.70 38.28 4.52
N SER A 194 49.49 38.79 5.49
CA SER A 194 49.69 38.13 6.78
C SER A 194 48.41 38.01 7.60
N GLY A 195 47.63 39.10 7.70
CA GLY A 195 46.37 39.09 8.44
C GLY A 195 45.34 38.19 7.77
N ASN A 196 45.18 38.31 6.45
CA ASN A 196 44.26 37.50 5.67
C ASN A 196 44.62 36.01 5.67
N ARG A 197 45.92 35.66 5.63
CA ARG A 197 46.37 34.27 5.72
C ARG A 197 46.12 33.66 7.08
N SER A 198 46.32 34.41 8.16
CA SER A 198 45.97 33.95 9.51
C SER A 198 44.46 33.75 9.65
N ASN A 199 43.64 34.65 9.12
CA ASN A 199 42.18 34.54 9.18
C ASN A 199 41.64 33.36 8.36
N GLU A 200 42.16 33.15 7.15
CA GLU A 200 41.82 31.99 6.31
C GLU A 200 42.17 30.68 7.03
N LEU A 201 43.37 30.56 7.59
CA LEU A 201 43.79 29.37 8.34
C LEU A 201 42.94 29.15 9.60
N ASN A 202 42.58 30.22 10.30
CA ASN A 202 41.68 30.14 11.47
C ASN A 202 40.30 29.62 11.08
N LEU A 203 39.70 30.09 9.98
CA LEU A 203 38.42 29.59 9.49
C LEU A 203 38.49 28.13 9.05
N LEU A 204 39.56 27.72 8.35
CA LEU A 204 39.76 26.33 7.96
C LEU A 204 39.92 25.41 9.19
N ASN A 205 40.70 25.84 10.18
CA ASN A 205 40.87 25.10 11.43
C ASN A 205 39.55 25.03 12.22
N MET A 206 38.77 26.11 12.24
CA MET A 206 37.45 26.17 12.88
C MET A 206 36.48 25.21 12.20
N GLN A 207 36.43 25.18 10.86
CA GLN A 207 35.60 24.25 10.10
C GLN A 207 35.99 22.79 10.41
N GLN A 208 37.28 22.44 10.32
CA GLN A 208 37.76 21.09 10.60
C GLN A 208 37.46 20.66 12.04
N ARG A 209 37.67 21.55 13.01
CA ARG A 209 37.35 21.30 14.42
C ARG A 209 35.86 21.09 14.62
N ASN A 210 35.02 21.89 13.98
CA ASN A 210 33.57 21.82 14.07
C ASN A 210 33.03 20.51 13.46
N GLU A 211 33.55 20.11 12.29
CA GLU A 211 33.23 18.81 11.66
C GLU A 211 33.69 17.63 12.50
N ALA A 212 34.92 17.66 13.04
CA ALA A 212 35.45 16.60 13.89
C ALA A 212 34.63 16.43 15.18
N LEU A 213 34.25 17.54 15.83
CA LEU A 213 33.43 17.51 17.04
C LEU A 213 32.02 16.96 16.77
N GLN A 214 31.42 17.29 15.62
CA GLN A 214 30.12 16.74 15.26
C GLN A 214 30.20 15.24 15.00
N LEU A 215 31.24 14.79 14.29
CA LEU A 215 31.47 13.38 14.00
C LEU A 215 31.72 12.58 15.30
N GLU A 216 32.47 13.13 16.24
CA GLU A 216 32.69 12.54 17.57
C GLU A 216 31.38 12.41 18.37
N ARG A 217 30.53 13.43 18.35
CA ARG A 217 29.21 13.39 19.00
C ARG A 217 28.29 12.35 18.40
N ASP A 218 28.20 12.33 17.06
CA ASP A 218 27.35 11.38 16.35
C ASP A 218 27.84 9.94 16.58
N ALA A 219 29.16 9.72 16.57
CA ALA A 219 29.75 8.42 16.90
C ALA A 219 29.49 8.00 18.35
N HIS A 220 29.56 8.93 19.31
CA HIS A 220 29.26 8.67 20.71
C HIS A 220 27.78 8.30 20.92
N ILE A 221 26.85 9.03 20.29
CA ILE A 221 25.42 8.70 20.32
C ILE A 221 25.19 7.33 19.69
N ALA A 222 25.73 7.06 18.50
CA ALA A 222 25.58 5.78 17.83
C ALA A 222 26.12 4.60 18.67
N ALA A 223 27.24 4.79 19.39
CA ALA A 223 27.79 3.77 20.28
C ALA A 223 26.85 3.48 21.47
N LEU A 224 26.26 4.51 22.08
CA LEU A 224 25.29 4.37 23.16
C LEU A 224 23.97 3.75 22.68
N GLU A 225 23.48 4.14 21.51
CA GLU A 225 22.30 3.51 20.88
C GLU A 225 22.55 2.04 20.58
N GLN A 226 23.74 1.70 20.09
CA GLN A 226 24.11 0.32 19.82
C GLN A 226 24.21 -0.50 21.11
N SER A 227 24.84 0.01 22.16
CA SER A 227 24.99 -0.73 23.42
C SER A 227 23.65 -0.98 24.10
N THR A 228 22.80 0.05 24.15
CA THR A 228 21.48 -0.02 24.78
C THR A 228 20.51 -0.88 23.94
N GLY A 229 20.61 -0.80 22.61
CA GLY A 229 19.91 -1.68 21.69
C GLY A 229 20.33 -3.15 21.82
N GLN A 230 21.62 -3.43 22.05
CA GLN A 230 22.11 -4.79 22.31
C GLN A 230 21.58 -5.33 23.64
N GLN A 231 21.60 -4.54 24.72
CA GLN A 231 21.03 -4.94 26.01
C GLN A 231 19.53 -5.26 25.90
N LEU A 232 18.78 -4.45 25.12
CA LEU A 232 17.38 -4.73 24.81
C LEU A 232 17.21 -6.02 24.01
N ALA A 233 18.02 -6.23 22.96
CA ALA A 233 17.97 -7.44 22.15
C ALA A 233 18.28 -8.70 22.97
N ASP A 234 19.28 -8.65 23.84
CA ASP A 234 19.65 -9.74 24.74
C ASP A 234 18.52 -10.05 25.74
N ALA A 235 17.90 -9.03 26.33
CA ALA A 235 16.75 -9.22 27.22
C ALA A 235 15.54 -9.83 26.49
N GLN A 236 15.26 -9.40 25.26
CA GLN A 236 14.21 -9.98 24.41
C GLN A 236 14.53 -11.44 24.03
N GLN A 237 15.79 -11.75 23.76
CA GLN A 237 16.23 -13.12 23.47
C GLN A 237 16.06 -14.02 24.70
N GLN A 238 16.44 -13.54 25.89
CA GLN A 238 16.25 -14.26 27.15
C GLN A 238 14.77 -14.45 27.51
N ALA A 239 13.91 -13.48 27.15
CA ALA A 239 12.46 -13.59 27.27
C ALA A 239 11.83 -14.62 26.30
N GLY A 240 12.61 -15.18 25.37
CA GLY A 240 12.14 -16.22 24.45
C GLY A 240 11.33 -15.68 23.26
N MET A 241 11.59 -14.44 22.83
CA MET A 241 10.86 -13.83 21.70
C MET A 241 11.22 -14.45 20.33
N GLU A 242 12.42 -15.01 20.18
CA GLU A 242 12.90 -15.53 18.88
C GLU A 242 12.01 -16.63 18.26
N PRO A 243 11.60 -17.70 18.98
CA PRO A 243 10.68 -18.70 18.41
C PRO A 243 9.31 -18.10 18.02
N LEU A 244 8.84 -17.08 18.75
CA LEU A 244 7.59 -16.40 18.41
C LEU A 244 7.75 -15.49 17.17
N ARG A 245 8.91 -14.87 16.97
CA ARG A 245 9.23 -14.12 15.74
C ARG A 245 9.30 -15.05 14.53
N GLU A 246 9.91 -16.22 14.67
CA GLU A 246 9.94 -17.24 13.63
C GLU A 246 8.53 -17.75 13.29
N ALA A 247 7.72 -18.04 14.32
CA ALA A 247 6.32 -18.43 14.16
C ALA A 247 5.52 -17.32 13.45
N HIS A 248 5.66 -16.06 13.86
CA HIS A 248 5.01 -14.92 13.22
C HIS A 248 5.42 -14.79 11.74
N LYS A 249 6.70 -14.97 11.43
CA LYS A 249 7.21 -14.95 10.04
C LYS A 249 6.66 -16.12 9.22
N ALA A 250 6.53 -17.31 9.80
CA ALA A 250 5.95 -18.47 9.14
C ALA A 250 4.46 -18.28 8.86
N LEU A 251 3.70 -17.79 9.85
CA LEU A 251 2.28 -17.44 9.72
C LEU A 251 2.08 -16.38 8.64
N TYR A 252 2.91 -15.34 8.62
CA TYR A 252 2.85 -14.31 7.59
C TYR A 252 3.03 -14.91 6.18
N LYS A 253 4.02 -15.79 5.98
CA LYS A 253 4.22 -16.49 4.70
C LYS A 253 3.02 -17.34 4.32
N GLN A 254 2.44 -18.06 5.27
CA GLN A 254 1.24 -18.86 5.05
C GLN A 254 0.05 -17.98 4.64
N THR A 255 -0.20 -16.88 5.35
CA THR A 255 -1.26 -15.92 5.02
C THR A 255 -1.08 -15.35 3.61
N VAL A 256 0.15 -15.01 3.22
CA VAL A 256 0.45 -14.52 1.85
C VAL A 256 0.14 -15.60 0.81
N ALA A 257 0.58 -16.84 1.03
CA ALA A 257 0.31 -17.95 0.11
C ALA A 257 -1.19 -18.25 -0.02
N SER A 258 -1.93 -18.32 1.10
CA SER A 258 -3.37 -18.54 1.08
C SER A 258 -4.11 -17.38 0.41
N LYS A 259 -3.68 -16.13 0.61
CA LYS A 259 -4.23 -14.97 -0.10
C LYS A 259 -3.99 -15.04 -1.61
N GLN A 260 -2.81 -15.49 -2.03
CA GLN A 260 -2.54 -15.70 -3.46
C GLN A 260 -3.47 -16.76 -4.05
N GLN A 261 -3.64 -17.89 -3.35
CA GLN A 261 -4.56 -18.94 -3.76
C GLN A 261 -6.01 -18.42 -3.86
N ALA A 262 -6.46 -17.61 -2.90
CA ALA A 262 -7.78 -16.99 -2.96
C ALA A 262 -7.91 -16.06 -4.19
N ASN A 263 -6.90 -15.25 -4.48
CA ASN A 263 -6.89 -14.38 -5.66
C ASN A 263 -6.97 -15.17 -6.97
N ASP A 264 -6.26 -16.29 -7.06
CA ASP A 264 -6.29 -17.17 -8.25
C ASP A 264 -7.66 -17.81 -8.44
N ILE A 265 -8.35 -18.18 -7.36
CA ILE A 265 -9.73 -18.69 -7.40
C ILE A 265 -10.71 -17.58 -7.78
N HIS A 266 -10.53 -16.36 -7.24
CA HIS A 266 -11.34 -15.19 -7.61
C HIS A 266 -11.23 -14.89 -9.09
N ALA A 267 -10.03 -14.86 -9.65
CA ALA A 267 -9.82 -14.65 -11.08
C ALA A 267 -10.58 -15.69 -11.94
N GLN A 268 -10.64 -16.94 -11.48
CA GLN A 268 -11.42 -17.99 -12.14
C GLN A 268 -12.93 -17.71 -12.02
N LEU A 269 -13.43 -17.37 -10.83
CA LEU A 269 -14.84 -17.01 -10.61
C LEU A 269 -15.27 -15.78 -11.42
N THR A 270 -14.39 -14.80 -11.60
CA THR A 270 -14.63 -13.61 -12.44
C THR A 270 -14.91 -14.00 -13.90
N ALA A 271 -14.30 -15.08 -14.42
CA ALA A 271 -14.63 -15.57 -15.76
C ALA A 271 -16.09 -16.04 -15.86
N PHE A 272 -16.66 -16.61 -14.80
CA PHE A 272 -18.07 -17.00 -14.77
C PHE A 272 -19.00 -15.79 -14.70
N THR A 273 -18.67 -14.76 -13.91
CA THR A 273 -19.50 -13.54 -13.81
C THR A 273 -19.55 -12.77 -15.13
N HIS A 274 -18.44 -12.75 -15.86
CA HIS A 274 -18.35 -12.13 -17.19
C HIS A 274 -18.86 -13.02 -18.33
N ASN A 275 -19.32 -14.24 -18.02
CA ASN A 275 -19.75 -15.22 -19.02
C ASN A 275 -18.65 -15.56 -20.06
N GLN A 276 -17.41 -15.60 -19.62
CA GLN A 276 -16.23 -15.96 -20.41
C GLN A 276 -15.76 -17.39 -20.13
N ASP A 277 -16.48 -18.11 -19.26
CA ASP A 277 -16.15 -19.50 -18.94
C ASP A 277 -16.43 -20.45 -20.13
N PRO A 278 -15.64 -21.53 -20.29
CA PRO A 278 -15.77 -22.44 -21.43
C PRO A 278 -17.16 -23.10 -21.55
N HIS A 279 -17.81 -23.38 -20.42
CA HIS A 279 -19.12 -24.05 -20.40
C HIS A 279 -20.23 -23.10 -20.90
N TYR A 280 -20.22 -21.84 -20.46
CA TYR A 280 -21.12 -20.81 -20.99
C TYR A 280 -20.95 -20.61 -22.49
N LEU A 281 -19.71 -20.46 -22.96
CA LEU A 281 -19.44 -20.20 -24.37
C LEU A 281 -19.93 -21.35 -25.26
N ARG A 282 -19.71 -22.61 -24.84
CA ARG A 282 -20.26 -23.79 -25.54
C ARG A 282 -21.78 -23.82 -25.53
N ALA A 283 -22.39 -23.65 -24.35
CA ALA A 283 -23.85 -23.65 -24.23
C ALA A 283 -24.46 -22.57 -25.14
N ARG A 284 -23.89 -21.36 -25.14
CA ARG A 284 -24.33 -20.25 -25.99
C ARG A 284 -24.17 -20.54 -27.47
N GLN A 285 -23.07 -21.17 -27.87
CA GLN A 285 -22.82 -21.57 -29.25
C GLN A 285 -23.89 -22.58 -29.71
N TRP A 286 -24.11 -23.65 -28.95
CA TRP A 286 -25.13 -24.65 -29.28
C TRP A 286 -26.56 -24.08 -29.28
N LEU A 287 -26.89 -23.17 -28.35
CA LEU A 287 -28.14 -22.41 -28.36
C LEU A 287 -28.29 -21.59 -29.65
N THR A 288 -27.22 -20.94 -30.10
CA THR A 288 -27.20 -20.12 -31.33
C THR A 288 -27.34 -20.98 -32.57
N ASP A 289 -26.65 -22.12 -32.61
CA ASP A 289 -26.73 -23.09 -33.71
C ASP A 289 -28.16 -23.66 -33.84
N GLN A 290 -28.79 -24.01 -32.70
CA GLN A 290 -30.19 -24.47 -32.66
C GLN A 290 -31.19 -23.41 -33.13
N LEU A 291 -30.92 -22.13 -32.87
CA LEU A 291 -31.75 -21.01 -33.30
C LEU A 291 -31.62 -20.69 -34.80
N GLN A 292 -30.61 -21.23 -35.50
CA GLN A 292 -30.30 -20.92 -36.90
C GLN A 292 -30.29 -19.40 -37.18
N ALA A 293 -29.74 -18.62 -36.25
CA ALA A 293 -29.71 -17.15 -36.27
C ALA A 293 -31.07 -16.43 -36.24
N LYS A 294 -32.19 -17.13 -35.97
CA LYS A 294 -33.49 -16.50 -35.69
C LYS A 294 -33.56 -16.11 -34.22
N SER A 295 -34.19 -14.97 -33.90
CA SER A 295 -34.46 -14.63 -32.50
C SER A 295 -35.64 -15.44 -31.96
N ILE A 296 -35.68 -15.64 -30.64
CA ILE A 296 -36.81 -16.28 -29.96
C ILE A 296 -38.10 -15.50 -30.27
N GLU A 297 -38.08 -14.16 -30.31
CA GLU A 297 -39.29 -13.38 -30.64
C GLU A 297 -39.78 -13.63 -32.07
N GLN A 298 -38.85 -13.76 -33.04
CA GLN A 298 -39.20 -14.05 -34.43
C GLN A 298 -39.85 -15.44 -34.57
N LEU A 299 -39.32 -16.44 -33.86
CA LEU A 299 -39.91 -17.78 -33.83
C LEU A 299 -41.30 -17.75 -33.21
N LEU A 300 -41.49 -16.98 -32.14
CA LEU A 300 -42.79 -16.85 -31.46
C LEU A 300 -43.85 -16.16 -32.34
N GLU A 301 -43.47 -15.20 -33.18
CA GLU A 301 -44.40 -14.61 -34.14
C GLU A 301 -44.82 -15.61 -35.23
N GLN A 302 -43.93 -16.52 -35.60
CA GLN A 302 -44.24 -17.62 -36.53
C GLN A 302 -45.18 -18.64 -35.91
N VAL A 303 -45.05 -18.93 -34.60
CA VAL A 303 -45.99 -19.80 -33.86
C VAL A 303 -47.43 -19.28 -33.90
N LYS A 304 -47.64 -17.96 -33.86
CA LYS A 304 -48.99 -17.37 -33.95
C LYS A 304 -49.64 -17.53 -35.32
N LYS A 305 -48.87 -17.85 -36.35
CA LYS A 305 -49.33 -17.99 -37.75
C LYS A 305 -49.62 -19.45 -38.10
N THR A 306 -49.41 -20.37 -37.16
CA THR A 306 -49.59 -21.81 -37.35
C THR A 306 -51.07 -22.23 -37.22
N PRO A 307 -51.61 -23.04 -38.14
CA PRO A 307 -53.01 -23.45 -38.11
C PRO A 307 -53.33 -24.74 -37.33
N ASP A 308 -52.35 -25.38 -36.67
CA ASP A 308 -52.54 -26.70 -36.01
C ASP A 308 -52.92 -26.56 -34.51
N THR A 309 -53.86 -27.40 -34.08
CA THR A 309 -54.36 -27.50 -32.70
C THR A 309 -53.34 -28.06 -31.71
N ALA A 310 -52.36 -28.85 -32.17
CA ALA A 310 -51.24 -29.30 -31.35
C ALA A 310 -50.28 -28.14 -31.01
N ASP A 311 -50.09 -27.23 -31.97
CA ASP A 311 -49.26 -26.04 -31.82
C ASP A 311 -49.91 -25.01 -30.86
N ASP A 312 -51.25 -24.96 -30.79
CA ASP A 312 -51.98 -24.14 -29.82
C ASP A 312 -51.64 -24.51 -28.36
N GLN A 313 -51.46 -25.80 -28.06
CA GLN A 313 -51.09 -26.23 -26.70
C GLN A 313 -49.67 -25.79 -26.34
N ILE A 314 -48.74 -25.84 -27.29
CA ILE A 314 -47.36 -25.38 -27.10
C ILE A 314 -47.34 -23.85 -26.96
N ALA A 315 -48.14 -23.14 -27.76
CA ALA A 315 -48.33 -21.69 -27.64
C ALA A 315 -48.84 -21.28 -26.24
N LEU A 316 -49.79 -22.04 -25.66
CA LEU A 316 -50.25 -21.82 -24.28
C LEU A 316 -49.16 -22.08 -23.23
N GLN A 317 -48.30 -23.09 -23.43
CA GLN A 317 -47.16 -23.34 -22.54
C GLN A 317 -46.14 -22.20 -22.62
N LEU A 318 -45.80 -21.75 -23.83
CA LEU A 318 -44.94 -20.59 -24.07
C LEU A 318 -45.54 -19.34 -23.42
N GLN A 319 -46.87 -19.15 -23.50
CA GLN A 319 -47.57 -18.05 -22.84
C GLN A 319 -47.31 -17.98 -21.32
N ARG A 320 -47.11 -19.14 -20.67
CA ARG A 320 -46.79 -19.22 -19.23
C ARG A 320 -45.32 -18.93 -18.92
N LEU A 321 -44.42 -19.09 -19.88
CA LEU A 321 -43.00 -18.80 -19.71
C LEU A 321 -42.67 -17.31 -19.89
N TYR A 322 -43.44 -16.53 -20.64
CA TYR A 322 -43.15 -15.09 -20.84
C TYR A 322 -43.04 -14.28 -19.54
N PRO A 323 -43.96 -14.39 -18.57
CA PRO A 323 -43.81 -13.67 -17.31
C PRO A 323 -42.52 -14.05 -16.56
N GLN A 324 -42.00 -15.25 -16.80
CA GLN A 324 -40.73 -15.70 -16.23
C GLN A 324 -39.53 -15.07 -16.95
N VAL A 325 -39.60 -14.85 -18.27
CA VAL A 325 -38.57 -14.14 -19.04
C VAL A 325 -38.44 -12.72 -18.50
N ASP A 326 -39.55 -11.98 -18.45
CA ASP A 326 -39.59 -10.62 -17.90
C ASP A 326 -39.06 -10.58 -16.44
N GLY A 327 -39.41 -11.60 -15.65
CA GLY A 327 -38.95 -11.73 -14.26
C GLY A 327 -37.44 -11.94 -14.16
N VAL A 328 -36.87 -12.80 -15.02
CA VAL A 328 -35.43 -13.06 -15.06
C VAL A 328 -34.66 -11.86 -15.60
N GLU A 329 -35.17 -11.17 -16.63
CA GLU A 329 -34.54 -9.95 -17.16
C GLU A 329 -34.47 -8.85 -16.11
N ARG A 330 -35.56 -8.64 -15.35
CA ARG A 330 -35.57 -7.69 -14.22
C ARG A 330 -34.56 -8.10 -13.15
N ALA A 331 -34.58 -9.37 -12.73
CA ALA A 331 -33.65 -9.89 -11.73
C ALA A 331 -32.18 -9.75 -12.18
N LEU A 332 -31.91 -9.88 -13.49
CA LEU A 332 -30.58 -9.76 -14.05
C LEU A 332 -30.14 -8.29 -14.16
N ALA A 333 -31.06 -7.38 -14.50
CA ALA A 333 -30.80 -5.93 -14.44
C ALA A 333 -30.51 -5.47 -13.01
N GLU A 334 -31.30 -5.92 -12.04
CA GLU A 334 -31.09 -5.68 -10.61
C GLU A 334 -29.74 -6.25 -10.15
N ALA A 335 -29.42 -7.49 -10.50
CA ALA A 335 -28.15 -8.12 -10.12
C ALA A 335 -26.92 -7.42 -10.74
N ARG A 336 -27.03 -6.90 -11.97
CA ARG A 336 -25.97 -6.08 -12.59
C ARG A 336 -25.79 -4.75 -11.85
N GLN A 337 -26.88 -4.13 -11.44
CA GLN A 337 -26.82 -2.88 -10.69
C GLN A 337 -26.20 -3.10 -9.30
N THR A 338 -26.62 -4.13 -8.58
CA THR A 338 -26.05 -4.46 -7.26
C THR A 338 -24.57 -4.80 -7.37
N HIS A 339 -24.17 -5.59 -8.37
CA HIS A 339 -22.78 -5.89 -8.67
C HIS A 339 -21.97 -4.61 -8.93
N GLY A 340 -22.45 -3.70 -9.79
CA GLY A 340 -21.75 -2.45 -10.08
C GLY A 340 -21.57 -1.55 -8.85
N LEU A 341 -22.58 -1.46 -7.98
CA LEU A 341 -22.49 -0.71 -6.72
C LEU A 341 -21.53 -1.36 -5.72
N ALA A 342 -21.59 -2.68 -5.60
CA ALA A 342 -20.70 -3.45 -4.72
C ALA A 342 -19.24 -3.33 -5.17
N GLN A 343 -18.98 -3.40 -6.48
CA GLN A 343 -17.65 -3.25 -7.07
C GLN A 343 -17.07 -1.86 -6.78
N GLN A 344 -17.86 -0.79 -7.00
CA GLN A 344 -17.44 0.57 -6.66
C GLN A 344 -17.11 0.74 -5.17
N SER A 345 -17.88 0.10 -4.29
CA SER A 345 -17.65 0.16 -2.85
C SER A 345 -16.39 -0.61 -2.45
N TYR A 346 -16.18 -1.79 -3.03
CA TYR A 346 -14.98 -2.59 -2.86
C TYR A 346 -13.71 -1.86 -3.33
N ASP A 347 -13.72 -1.31 -4.54
CA ASP A 347 -12.58 -0.59 -5.12
C ASP A 347 -12.18 0.60 -4.23
N ARG A 348 -13.17 1.32 -3.72
CA ARG A 348 -12.98 2.45 -2.81
C ARG A 348 -12.37 2.03 -1.46
N ALA A 349 -12.84 0.92 -0.89
CA ALA A 349 -12.26 0.37 0.34
C ALA A 349 -10.81 -0.09 0.12
N LYS A 350 -10.50 -0.73 -1.03
CA LYS A 350 -9.15 -1.14 -1.40
C LYS A 350 -8.21 0.03 -1.69
N GLU A 351 -8.71 1.09 -2.30
CA GLU A 351 -7.94 2.32 -2.51
C GLU A 351 -7.45 2.89 -1.17
N LEU A 352 -8.34 2.93 -0.18
CA LEU A 352 -8.00 3.36 1.17
C LEU A 352 -7.00 2.43 1.86
N GLU A 353 -7.22 1.11 1.79
CA GLU A 353 -6.28 0.11 2.33
C GLU A 353 -4.88 0.32 1.76
N ARG A 354 -4.76 0.51 0.45
CA ARG A 354 -3.48 0.77 -0.24
C ARG A 354 -2.83 2.07 0.23
N ALA A 355 -3.60 3.14 0.34
CA ALA A 355 -3.08 4.45 0.79
C ALA A 355 -2.49 4.38 2.21
N LEU A 356 -3.08 3.58 3.09
CA LEU A 356 -2.65 3.42 4.48
C LEU A 356 -1.61 2.31 4.69
N ARG A 357 -1.23 1.57 3.64
CA ARG A 357 -0.22 0.49 3.72
C ARG A 357 1.22 0.99 3.67
N THR A 358 1.46 2.29 3.57
CA THR A 358 2.80 2.87 3.51
C THR A 358 3.51 2.83 4.86
N ASP A 359 4.85 2.73 4.88
CA ASP A 359 5.65 2.67 6.10
C ASP A 359 5.34 3.82 7.07
N PHE A 360 5.00 4.99 6.53
CA PHE A 360 4.55 6.15 7.30
C PHE A 360 3.41 5.82 8.28
N PHE A 361 2.39 5.08 7.83
CA PHE A 361 1.24 4.75 8.67
C PHE A 361 1.45 3.49 9.51
N ARG A 362 2.44 2.65 9.16
CA ARG A 362 2.74 1.37 9.81
C ARG A 362 3.84 1.45 10.87
N ASP A 363 4.54 2.57 10.96
CA ASP A 363 5.67 2.79 11.86
C ASP A 363 5.28 2.67 13.35
N ASP A 364 5.78 1.62 14.00
CA ASP A 364 5.56 1.31 15.43
C ASP A 364 6.17 2.34 16.39
N GLY A 365 7.00 3.26 15.89
CA GLY A 365 7.46 4.43 16.63
C GLY A 365 6.37 5.47 16.90
N TYR A 366 5.17 5.30 16.33
CA TYR A 366 4.06 6.24 16.43
C TYR A 366 2.76 5.57 16.92
N GLN A 367 1.87 6.39 17.47
CA GLN A 367 0.52 6.03 17.86
C GLN A 367 -0.49 7.06 17.34
N TYR A 368 -1.74 6.66 17.19
CA TYR A 368 -2.84 7.54 16.77
C TYR A 368 -3.70 7.93 17.97
N LYS A 369 -4.08 9.21 18.06
CA LYS A 369 -4.98 9.72 19.10
C LYS A 369 -6.29 8.94 19.13
N ALA A 370 -6.78 8.64 20.34
CA ALA A 370 -8.08 7.98 20.51
C ALA A 370 -9.26 8.82 19.98
N THR A 371 -9.10 10.15 19.88
CA THR A 371 -10.10 11.08 19.35
C THR A 371 -10.27 11.03 17.83
N LEU A 372 -9.45 10.26 17.10
CA LEU A 372 -9.54 10.13 15.64
C LEU A 372 -10.91 9.62 15.17
N GLY A 373 -11.56 8.73 15.93
CA GLY A 373 -12.87 8.18 15.56
C GLY A 373 -12.87 7.52 14.18
N ILE A 374 -11.89 6.65 13.93
CA ILE A 374 -11.60 6.09 12.59
C ILE A 374 -12.80 5.39 11.97
N GLU A 375 -13.63 4.73 12.76
CA GLU A 375 -14.83 4.00 12.31
C GLU A 375 -15.86 4.94 11.67
N ARG A 376 -16.04 6.15 12.23
CA ARG A 376 -16.93 7.16 11.67
C ARG A 376 -16.34 7.75 10.38
N LEU A 377 -15.05 8.08 10.39
CA LEU A 377 -14.37 8.59 9.20
C LEU A 377 -14.42 7.58 8.04
N LEU A 378 -14.25 6.29 8.35
CA LEU A 378 -14.42 5.20 7.39
C LEU A 378 -15.84 5.17 6.84
N SER A 379 -16.86 5.25 7.70
CA SER A 379 -18.26 5.31 7.26
C SER A 379 -18.51 6.48 6.31
N ASP A 380 -18.09 7.69 6.69
CA ASP A 380 -18.28 8.93 5.90
C ASP A 380 -17.51 8.87 4.56
N TYR A 381 -16.34 8.23 4.55
CA TYR A 381 -15.61 7.95 3.32
C TYR A 381 -16.38 6.97 2.45
N MET A 382 -16.92 5.89 3.00
CA MET A 382 -17.67 4.88 2.23
C MET A 382 -19.00 5.41 1.67
N THR A 383 -19.68 6.33 2.38
CA THR A 383 -20.89 7.02 1.90
C THR A 383 -20.62 8.12 0.87
N ARG A 384 -19.34 8.40 0.56
CA ARG A 384 -18.85 9.46 -0.34
C ARG A 384 -19.01 10.90 0.19
N ASP A 385 -19.28 11.05 1.49
CA ASP A 385 -19.31 12.37 2.13
C ASP A 385 -17.90 12.96 2.29
N VAL A 386 -16.89 12.09 2.32
CA VAL A 386 -15.48 12.45 2.52
C VAL A 386 -14.60 11.91 1.40
N THR A 387 -13.55 12.66 1.03
CA THR A 387 -12.54 12.23 0.03
C THR A 387 -11.39 11.47 0.68
N LEU A 388 -10.68 10.64 -0.11
CA LEU A 388 -9.51 9.90 0.36
C LEU A 388 -8.45 10.85 0.96
N GLY A 389 -8.18 11.96 0.28
CA GLY A 389 -7.18 12.94 0.71
C GLY A 389 -7.53 13.57 2.07
N TYR A 390 -8.79 13.89 2.31
CA TYR A 390 -9.23 14.40 3.62
C TYR A 390 -9.03 13.35 4.71
N LEU A 391 -9.50 12.12 4.50
CA LEU A 391 -9.38 11.06 5.50
C LEU A 391 -7.91 10.76 5.83
N VAL A 392 -7.06 10.61 4.82
CA VAL A 392 -5.62 10.37 5.00
C VAL A 392 -4.94 11.56 5.68
N GLY A 393 -5.34 12.79 5.36
CA GLY A 393 -4.90 14.01 6.03
C GLY A 393 -5.24 14.01 7.52
N THR A 394 -6.49 13.73 7.87
CA THR A 394 -6.94 13.63 9.27
C THR A 394 -6.19 12.54 10.04
N ILE A 395 -5.98 11.36 9.44
CA ILE A 395 -5.18 10.30 10.09
C ILE A 395 -3.73 10.77 10.35
N ARG A 396 -3.12 11.47 9.39
CA ARG A 396 -1.78 12.02 9.52
C ARG A 396 -1.69 13.06 10.64
N GLU A 397 -2.68 13.94 10.77
CA GLU A 397 -2.74 14.98 11.82
C GLU A 397 -2.88 14.40 13.24
N HIS A 398 -3.49 13.21 13.35
CA HIS A 398 -3.69 12.53 14.63
C HIS A 398 -2.58 11.53 14.99
N ARG A 399 -1.48 11.49 14.23
CA ARG A 399 -0.28 10.67 14.50
C ARG A 399 0.63 11.36 15.52
N GLU A 400 1.02 10.65 16.56
CA GLU A 400 1.88 11.10 17.65
C GLU A 400 3.04 10.13 17.85
N LEU A 401 4.23 10.63 18.20
CA LEU A 401 5.38 9.77 18.51
C LEU A 401 5.11 9.01 19.82
N VAL A 402 5.37 7.71 19.85
CA VAL A 402 5.34 6.94 21.10
C VAL A 402 6.54 7.39 21.94
N PRO A 403 6.33 7.90 23.17
CA PRO A 403 7.43 8.21 24.06
C PRO A 403 8.21 6.92 24.36
N ARG A 404 9.47 6.83 23.90
CA ARG A 404 10.39 5.77 24.31
C ARG A 404 10.79 6.11 25.75
N VAL A 405 10.15 5.46 26.72
CA VAL A 405 10.36 5.60 28.17
C VAL A 405 10.70 7.05 28.57
N ALA A 406 9.68 7.91 28.61
CA ALA A 406 9.76 9.01 29.57
C ALA A 406 9.70 8.35 30.94
N VAL A 407 10.84 8.30 31.65
CA VAL A 407 10.86 8.05 33.09
C VAL A 407 9.77 8.95 33.69
N GLU A 408 8.76 8.35 34.34
CA GLU A 408 7.74 9.10 35.05
C GLU A 408 8.43 9.99 36.08
N ARG A 409 8.63 11.26 35.73
CA ARG A 409 8.86 12.31 36.70
C ARG A 409 7.54 12.48 37.45
N SER A 410 7.54 11.99 38.68
CA SER A 410 6.59 12.36 39.70
C SER A 410 6.40 13.89 39.72
N SER A 411 5.19 14.31 39.35
CA SER A 411 4.44 15.41 39.95
C SER A 411 5.22 16.70 40.28
N TYR A 412 5.40 17.58 39.29
CA TYR A 412 5.19 19.01 39.55
C TYR A 412 4.64 19.70 38.30
N SER A 413 3.55 20.41 38.52
CA SER A 413 2.81 21.21 37.56
C SER A 413 3.57 22.50 37.19
N SER A 414 3.63 22.80 35.90
CA SER A 414 3.53 24.15 35.29
C SER A 414 3.83 23.99 33.79
N SER A 415 2.82 23.90 32.94
CA SER A 415 2.16 25.02 32.24
C SER A 415 3.00 25.64 31.10
N SER A 416 2.51 25.35 29.89
CA SER A 416 2.40 26.20 28.70
C SER A 416 3.61 26.49 27.80
N SER A 417 3.29 26.35 26.49
CA SER A 417 3.98 26.84 25.28
C SER A 417 5.27 26.09 24.94
N GLY A 418 5.52 25.59 23.73
CA GLY A 418 4.95 25.80 22.41
C GLY A 418 6.10 25.55 21.42
N SER A 419 5.79 25.04 20.23
CA SER A 419 6.70 24.82 19.08
C SER A 419 7.32 23.42 18.97
N SER A 420 6.53 22.51 18.37
CA SER A 420 7.03 21.28 17.76
C SER A 420 7.49 21.59 16.33
N TRP A 421 8.80 21.66 16.10
CA TRP A 421 9.37 21.60 14.75
C TRP A 421 10.29 20.39 14.68
N SER A 422 9.87 19.39 13.92
CA SER A 422 10.65 18.22 13.55
C SER A 422 11.35 18.50 12.21
N SER A 423 12.65 18.79 12.26
CA SER A 423 13.55 18.62 11.13
C SER A 423 14.01 17.16 11.11
N SER A 424 13.37 16.34 10.29
CA SER A 424 13.88 15.02 9.91
C SER A 424 14.98 15.21 8.86
N SER A 425 16.24 15.16 9.27
CA SER A 425 17.38 15.00 8.36
C SER A 425 17.51 13.52 7.99
N SER A 426 16.80 13.11 6.94
CA SER A 426 17.12 11.90 6.19
C SER A 426 18.32 12.19 5.28
N SER A 427 19.47 11.62 5.61
CA SER A 427 20.63 11.55 4.71
C SER A 427 20.41 10.45 3.67
N SER A 428 19.61 10.77 2.65
CA SER A 428 19.61 10.03 1.39
C SER A 428 20.79 10.51 0.53
N SER A 429 21.78 9.64 0.36
CA SER A 429 22.84 9.82 -0.63
C SER A 429 22.26 9.66 -2.03
N SER A 430 22.22 10.76 -2.77
CA SER A 430 22.08 10.74 -4.22
C SER A 430 23.43 11.11 -4.83
N SER A 431 23.90 10.29 -5.76
CA SER A 431 24.76 10.75 -6.84
C SER A 431 24.13 10.32 -8.15
N SER A 432 23.78 11.34 -8.92
CA SER A 432 23.18 11.29 -10.25
C SER A 432 24.25 11.47 -11.32
N SER A 433 24.10 10.82 -12.46
CA SER A 433 24.16 11.42 -13.81
C SER A 433 24.15 10.30 -14.87
N SER A 434 23.61 10.42 -16.08
CA SER A 434 22.60 11.30 -16.69
C SER A 434 22.45 10.85 -18.15
N SER A 435 21.31 11.21 -18.78
CA SER A 435 20.99 11.31 -20.21
C SER A 435 19.98 10.24 -20.67
N SER A 436 19.00 10.50 -21.52
CA SER A 436 18.41 11.72 -22.11
C SER A 436 17.28 11.23 -23.02
N GLY A 437 16.24 12.04 -23.25
CA GLY A 437 15.35 11.88 -24.40
C GLY A 437 13.88 11.85 -24.01
N GLY A 438 13.21 13.00 -24.17
CA GLY A 438 11.75 13.09 -24.17
C GLY A 438 11.18 12.81 -25.54
N PHE A 439 9.88 12.48 -25.58
CA PHE A 439 8.96 12.84 -26.67
C PHE A 439 7.54 12.96 -26.13
N SER A 440 6.82 13.92 -26.70
CA SER A 440 5.45 14.30 -26.42
C SER A 440 4.46 13.53 -27.30
N SER A 441 3.23 13.43 -26.78
CA SER A 441 1.94 13.53 -27.49
C SER A 441 1.13 12.27 -27.81
N SER A 442 -0.15 12.42 -27.45
CA SER A 442 -1.40 12.03 -28.13
C SER A 442 -2.17 10.77 -27.71
N ASP A 443 -3.48 11.03 -27.65
CA ASP A 443 -4.66 10.23 -27.30
C ASP A 443 -4.75 8.82 -27.86
N SER A 444 -5.37 7.91 -27.10
CA SER A 444 -6.47 7.05 -27.58
C SER A 444 -7.09 6.25 -26.45
N SER A 445 -8.42 6.32 -26.41
CA SER A 445 -9.38 5.34 -25.89
C SER A 445 -9.00 3.87 -26.14
N GLY A 446 -9.32 2.99 -25.19
CA GLY A 446 -9.37 1.54 -25.41
C GLY A 446 -9.13 0.75 -24.14
N GLY A 447 -10.14 0.01 -23.69
CA GLY A 447 -10.09 -0.83 -22.49
C GLY A 447 -9.05 -1.94 -22.55
N GLY A 448 -8.65 -2.42 -21.37
CA GLY A 448 -7.73 -3.54 -21.23
C GLY A 448 -7.69 -4.01 -19.78
N GLY A 449 -7.97 -5.31 -19.59
CA GLY A 449 -8.07 -5.97 -18.30
C GLY A 449 -6.79 -5.89 -17.45
N PHE A 450 -7.00 -5.88 -16.15
CA PHE A 450 -5.92 -5.76 -15.18
C PHE A 450 -5.20 -7.10 -14.99
N ARG A 451 -3.90 -7.07 -15.30
CA ARG A 451 -2.91 -8.00 -14.76
C ARG A 451 -2.44 -7.42 -13.43
N THR A 452 -2.68 -8.14 -12.33
CA THR A 452 -2.06 -7.88 -11.04
C THR A 452 -0.59 -8.28 -11.13
N SER A 453 0.27 -7.36 -11.56
CA SER A 453 1.71 -7.49 -11.34
C SER A 453 2.00 -7.04 -9.92
N ASP A 454 1.93 -7.99 -9.00
CA ASP A 454 2.47 -7.82 -7.66
C ASP A 454 3.99 -7.65 -7.75
N SER A 455 4.46 -6.51 -7.27
CA SER A 455 5.79 -6.39 -6.67
C SER A 455 5.58 -6.40 -5.15
N PHE A 456 5.82 -7.58 -4.56
CA PHE A 456 5.82 -7.85 -3.12
C PHE A 456 7.12 -7.46 -2.45
#